data_AF-A0A1J3DE14-F1
#
_entry.id   AF-A0A1J3DE14-F1
#
_cell.length_a   1.000
_cell.length_b   1.000
_cell.length_c   1.000
_cell.angle_alpha   90.00
_cell.angle_beta   90.00
_cell.angle_gamma   90.00
#
_symmetry.space_group_name_H-M   'P 1'
#
loop_
_entity.id
_entity.type
_entity.pdbx_description
1 polymer ?
#
loop_
_entity_poly.entity_id
_entity_poly.type
_entity_poly.pdbx_seq_one_letter_code
_entity_poly.pdbx_strand_id
1 'polypeptide(L)'
;MHVQHVSESILQHRCVNLGNNCPDAPMTITCRVLSTQMLKGLTNVHLEKNDLDLNASALSNGPRRSQSSTDANRPCSLVLAGLHACGDLSVTMLRTFMECKEVKAVVSIGCCYNLLSEKSSENSCSHCGFPMSIGLKSLDFQLGKNARDLGCQSAARWSSLGEDAGLQNFELHSFRAAFQMVLSKHYPEVLATSPSIGRQGKAFRRQQQRKSLETPAIVDAIRKETDEKKPTRQTSLNSDDTFSSFKNFCLLAFSRLNLEPPQDLDLSATWNEADAFTELIGPYWSIRAALGPVIETLILLDRLMFLQEQGDSIKAVMVPIFDPTISPRNVAIIAKRL
;
A
#
# COMPACT_ATOMS: atom_id res chain seq x y z
N MET A 1 -3.05 7.06 -14.53
CA MET A 1 -1.94 6.74 -15.45
C MET A 1 -1.52 5.27 -15.42
N HIS A 2 -1.21 4.62 -14.28
CA HIS A 2 -0.81 3.20 -14.29
C HIS A 2 -1.94 2.17 -14.51
N VAL A 3 -3.20 2.49 -14.20
CA VAL A 3 -4.33 1.58 -14.41
C VAL A 3 -4.66 1.38 -15.90
N GLN A 4 -4.47 2.41 -16.72
CA GLN A 4 -4.64 2.35 -18.18
C GLN A 4 -3.56 1.48 -18.84
N HIS A 5 -2.30 1.58 -18.40
CA HIS A 5 -1.21 0.77 -18.95
C HIS A 5 -1.35 -0.74 -18.66
N VAL A 6 -1.92 -1.13 -17.50
CA VAL A 6 -2.18 -2.54 -17.18
C VAL A 6 -3.33 -3.09 -18.02
N SER A 7 -4.40 -2.30 -18.20
CA SER A 7 -5.49 -2.60 -19.14
C SER A 7 -4.95 -2.79 -20.58
N GLU A 8 -4.12 -1.86 -21.06
CA GLU A 8 -3.52 -1.92 -22.40
C GLU A 8 -2.54 -3.07 -22.56
N SER A 9 -1.77 -3.43 -21.54
CA SER A 9 -0.82 -4.56 -21.60
C SER A 9 -1.56 -5.91 -21.63
N ILE A 10 -2.69 -6.04 -20.92
CA ILE A 10 -3.56 -7.22 -20.97
C ILE A 10 -4.25 -7.33 -22.35
N LEU A 11 -4.60 -6.18 -22.96
CA LEU A 11 -5.17 -6.12 -24.31
C LEU A 11 -4.11 -6.41 -25.40
N GLN A 12 -2.89 -5.87 -25.28
CA GLN A 12 -1.79 -6.08 -26.23
C GLN A 12 -1.29 -7.54 -26.23
N HIS A 13 -1.21 -8.20 -25.08
CA HIS A 13 -0.85 -9.62 -25.03
C HIS A 13 -1.90 -10.55 -25.68
N ARG A 14 -3.15 -10.10 -25.87
CA ARG A 14 -4.19 -10.85 -26.59
C ARG A 14 -4.12 -10.69 -28.11
N CYS A 15 -3.65 -9.54 -28.62
CA CYS A 15 -3.58 -9.29 -30.07
C CYS A 15 -2.50 -10.10 -30.79
N VAL A 16 -1.49 -10.61 -30.08
CA VAL A 16 -0.36 -11.29 -30.73
C VAL A 16 -0.66 -12.76 -31.07
N ASN A 17 -1.70 -13.39 -30.49
CA ASN A 17 -1.88 -14.86 -30.55
C ASN A 17 -3.23 -15.37 -31.06
N LEU A 18 -4.12 -14.52 -31.61
CA LEU A 18 -5.42 -14.97 -32.10
C LEU A 18 -5.68 -14.47 -33.52
N GLY A 19 -5.56 -15.37 -34.49
CA GLY A 19 -6.02 -15.14 -35.85
C GLY A 19 -7.53 -14.85 -35.89
N ASN A 20 -7.90 -13.76 -36.56
CA ASN A 20 -9.18 -13.34 -37.14
C ASN A 20 -10.54 -13.61 -36.46
N ASN A 21 -10.61 -14.16 -35.25
CA ASN A 21 -11.84 -14.22 -34.46
C ASN A 21 -11.67 -13.33 -33.23
N CYS A 22 -12.12 -12.08 -33.33
CA CYS A 22 -12.16 -11.16 -32.19
C CYS A 22 -13.15 -11.71 -31.16
N PRO A 23 -12.71 -12.19 -29.98
CA PRO A 23 -13.65 -12.56 -28.92
C PRO A 23 -14.33 -11.27 -28.43
N ASP A 24 -15.62 -11.33 -28.09
CA ASP A 24 -16.32 -10.21 -27.45
C ASP A 24 -15.46 -9.62 -26.33
N ALA A 25 -15.11 -8.33 -26.47
CA ALA A 25 -14.27 -7.66 -25.49
C ALA A 25 -15.01 -7.62 -24.14
N PRO A 26 -14.38 -8.04 -23.03
CA PRO A 26 -15.03 -8.01 -21.73
C PRO A 26 -15.32 -6.56 -21.34
N MET A 27 -16.57 -6.28 -20.98
CA MET A 27 -16.96 -4.97 -20.49
C MET A 27 -16.32 -4.71 -19.12
N THR A 28 -15.63 -3.59 -18.99
CA THR A 28 -14.98 -3.19 -17.73
C THR A 28 -15.85 -2.19 -16.99
N ILE A 29 -16.22 -2.51 -15.76
CA ILE A 29 -16.96 -1.61 -14.87
C ILE A 29 -16.05 -1.24 -13.70
N THR A 30 -15.82 0.05 -13.49
CA THR A 30 -15.14 0.55 -12.29
C THR A 30 -16.18 0.99 -11.27
N CYS A 31 -16.23 0.35 -10.11
CA CYS A 31 -17.15 0.72 -9.05
C CYS A 31 -16.47 0.71 -7.69
N ARG A 32 -16.98 1.53 -6.76
CA ARG A 32 -16.53 1.53 -5.37
C ARG A 32 -17.24 0.41 -4.63
N VAL A 33 -16.56 -0.73 -4.42
CA VAL A 33 -17.13 -1.84 -3.66
C VAL A 33 -17.25 -1.46 -2.19
N LEU A 34 -18.49 -1.32 -1.71
CA LEU A 34 -18.78 -1.02 -0.30
C LEU A 34 -19.23 -2.27 0.48
N SER A 35 -19.67 -3.32 -0.20
CA SER A 35 -20.08 -4.58 0.42
C SER A 35 -20.17 -5.73 -0.60
N THR A 36 -20.23 -6.96 -0.11
CA THR A 36 -20.54 -8.16 -0.92
C THR A 36 -21.90 -8.04 -1.62
N GLN A 37 -22.88 -7.38 -0.98
CA GLN A 37 -24.23 -7.18 -1.55
C GLN A 37 -24.19 -6.29 -2.79
N MET A 38 -23.33 -5.26 -2.81
CA MET A 38 -23.15 -4.42 -4.00
C MET A 38 -22.58 -5.22 -5.18
N LEU A 39 -21.60 -6.10 -4.92
CA LEU A 39 -21.05 -6.98 -5.96
C LEU A 39 -22.10 -7.98 -6.47
N LYS A 40 -22.96 -8.51 -5.58
CA LYS A 40 -24.12 -9.33 -5.96
C LYS A 40 -25.18 -8.54 -6.73
N GLY A 41 -25.28 -7.23 -6.55
CA GLY A 41 -26.14 -6.37 -7.36
C GLY A 41 -25.66 -6.26 -8.82
N LEU A 42 -24.34 -6.24 -9.04
CA LEU A 42 -23.75 -6.11 -10.38
C LEU A 42 -23.99 -7.33 -11.28
N THR A 43 -24.19 -8.52 -10.70
CA THR A 43 -24.52 -9.72 -11.48
C THR A 43 -25.92 -9.64 -12.11
N ASN A 44 -26.79 -8.79 -11.54
CA ASN A 44 -28.18 -8.61 -11.98
C ASN A 44 -28.36 -7.38 -12.87
N VAL A 45 -27.29 -6.63 -13.17
CA VAL A 45 -27.36 -5.47 -14.06
C VAL A 45 -27.48 -5.95 -15.50
N HIS A 46 -28.63 -5.65 -16.11
CA HIS A 46 -28.84 -5.82 -17.55
C HIS A 46 -27.93 -4.82 -18.28
N LEU A 47 -26.85 -5.31 -18.90
CA LEU A 47 -26.00 -4.49 -19.75
C LEU A 47 -26.65 -4.38 -21.12
N GLU A 48 -27.57 -3.42 -21.29
CA GLU A 48 -27.98 -3.01 -22.63
C GLU A 48 -26.79 -2.38 -23.34
N LYS A 49 -26.56 -2.79 -24.60
CA LYS A 49 -25.36 -2.48 -25.40
C LYS A 49 -25.23 -0.99 -25.81
N ASN A 50 -25.98 -0.08 -25.20
CA ASN A 50 -26.10 1.32 -25.62
C ASN A 50 -25.86 2.39 -24.54
N ASP A 51 -25.61 2.06 -23.27
CA ASP A 51 -25.36 3.09 -22.25
C ASP A 51 -23.86 3.31 -22.00
N LEU A 52 -23.20 3.89 -23.01
CA LEU A 52 -22.04 4.75 -22.78
C LEU A 52 -22.60 6.16 -22.52
N ASP A 53 -22.13 6.79 -21.43
CA ASP A 53 -22.45 8.14 -20.94
C ASP A 53 -23.55 8.26 -19.88
N LEU A 54 -23.27 7.78 -18.66
CA LEU A 54 -23.85 8.38 -17.45
C LEU A 54 -22.87 9.37 -16.82
N ASN A 55 -22.73 10.52 -17.49
CA ASN A 55 -22.60 11.85 -16.89
C ASN A 55 -22.68 12.95 -17.98
N ALA A 56 -23.88 13.21 -18.52
CA ALA A 56 -24.21 14.48 -19.16
C ALA A 56 -25.73 14.70 -19.25
N SER A 57 -26.23 15.66 -18.48
CA SER A 57 -27.39 16.54 -18.73
C SER A 57 -28.62 16.03 -19.52
N ALA A 58 -29.76 16.01 -18.82
CA ALA A 58 -31.07 16.59 -19.18
C ALA A 58 -31.56 16.67 -20.65
N LEU A 59 -32.80 16.20 -20.84
CA LEU A 59 -33.82 16.61 -21.82
C LEU A 59 -33.56 16.35 -23.32
N SER A 60 -34.18 15.31 -23.88
CA SER A 60 -35.14 15.46 -24.99
C SER A 60 -35.90 14.16 -25.28
N ASN A 61 -37.19 14.30 -25.54
CA ASN A 61 -38.14 13.23 -25.85
C ASN A 61 -37.99 12.75 -27.30
N GLY A 62 -38.05 11.43 -27.53
CA GLY A 62 -38.25 10.81 -28.84
C GLY A 62 -38.74 9.35 -28.72
N PRO A 63 -39.63 8.85 -29.60
CA PRO A 63 -40.41 7.64 -29.35
C PRO A 63 -39.62 6.35 -29.62
N ARG A 64 -39.78 5.38 -28.71
CA ARG A 64 -39.18 4.04 -28.76
C ARG A 64 -39.85 3.20 -29.86
N ARG A 65 -39.05 2.71 -30.81
CA ARG A 65 -39.43 1.61 -31.71
C ARG A 65 -39.21 0.29 -30.96
N SER A 66 -40.29 -0.43 -30.69
CA SER A 66 -40.28 -1.76 -30.12
C SER A 66 -39.65 -2.75 -31.09
N GLN A 67 -38.51 -3.33 -30.70
CA GLN A 67 -38.02 -4.58 -31.26
C GLN A 67 -37.87 -5.59 -30.13
N SER A 68 -38.53 -6.72 -30.34
CA SER A 68 -38.62 -7.91 -29.50
C SER A 68 -37.25 -8.46 -29.08
N SER A 69 -37.00 -8.61 -27.78
CA SER A 69 -35.81 -9.30 -27.25
C SER A 69 -36.22 -10.48 -26.36
N THR A 70 -36.48 -11.61 -26.99
CA THR A 70 -36.50 -12.93 -26.33
C THR A 70 -35.07 -13.40 -26.05
N ASP A 71 -34.34 -12.71 -25.17
CA ASP A 71 -33.00 -13.14 -24.70
C ASP A 71 -32.73 -12.73 -23.24
N ALA A 72 -33.79 -12.59 -22.45
CA ALA A 72 -33.82 -11.84 -21.20
C ALA A 72 -33.34 -12.59 -19.94
N ASN A 73 -32.48 -13.63 -20.03
CA ASN A 73 -32.04 -14.29 -18.79
C ASN A 73 -30.73 -15.10 -18.85
N ARG A 74 -29.75 -14.69 -19.67
CA ARG A 74 -28.43 -15.34 -19.61
C ARG A 74 -27.60 -14.72 -18.46
N PRO A 75 -27.24 -15.48 -17.41
CA PRO A 75 -26.51 -14.94 -16.28
C PRO A 75 -25.14 -14.44 -16.72
N CYS A 76 -24.82 -13.19 -16.40
CA CYS A 76 -23.54 -12.59 -16.74
C CYS A 76 -22.42 -13.25 -15.93
N SER A 77 -21.38 -13.74 -16.61
CA SER A 77 -20.19 -14.26 -15.94
C SER A 77 -19.24 -13.11 -15.63
N LEU A 78 -18.84 -12.99 -14.37
CA LEU A 78 -17.97 -11.92 -13.88
C LEU A 78 -16.57 -12.42 -13.56
N VAL A 79 -15.60 -11.51 -13.70
CA VAL A 79 -14.25 -11.65 -13.16
C VAL A 79 -13.99 -10.46 -12.24
N LEU A 80 -13.59 -10.74 -11.00
CA LEU A 80 -13.19 -9.69 -10.06
C LEU A 80 -11.69 -9.45 -10.17
N ALA A 81 -11.27 -8.21 -10.43
CA ALA A 81 -9.86 -7.84 -10.50
C ALA A 81 -9.57 -6.65 -9.58
N GLY A 82 -8.64 -6.84 -8.66
CA GLY A 82 -8.20 -5.84 -7.68
C GLY A 82 -6.69 -5.69 -7.75
N LEU A 83 -6.22 -4.60 -8.36
CA LEU A 83 -4.79 -4.32 -8.52
C LEU A 83 -4.14 -3.70 -7.27
N HIS A 84 -4.96 -3.13 -6.40
CA HIS A 84 -4.60 -2.61 -5.09
C HIS A 84 -5.76 -2.84 -4.12
N ALA A 85 -6.08 -4.12 -3.87
CA ALA A 85 -7.13 -4.51 -2.94
C ALA A 85 -6.64 -4.32 -1.49
N CYS A 86 -6.72 -3.09 -0.99
CA CYS A 86 -6.14 -2.71 0.29
C CYS A 86 -7.03 -3.12 1.48
N GLY A 87 -6.41 -3.61 2.56
CA GLY A 87 -7.10 -4.09 3.75
C GLY A 87 -8.16 -5.15 3.43
N ASP A 88 -9.31 -5.05 4.11
CA ASP A 88 -10.43 -6.00 4.01
C ASP A 88 -11.12 -6.02 2.64
N LEU A 89 -10.78 -5.11 1.72
CA LEU A 89 -11.26 -5.20 0.34
C LEU A 89 -10.77 -6.49 -0.33
N SER A 90 -9.50 -6.87 -0.11
CA SER A 90 -8.94 -8.13 -0.65
C SER A 90 -9.72 -9.35 -0.16
N VAL A 91 -10.10 -9.34 1.11
CA VAL A 91 -10.86 -10.41 1.79
C VAL A 91 -12.29 -10.45 1.25
N THR A 92 -12.93 -9.29 1.11
CA THR A 92 -14.27 -9.15 0.56
C THR A 92 -14.35 -9.69 -0.86
N MET A 93 -13.35 -9.41 -1.69
CA MET A 93 -13.27 -9.95 -3.05
C MET A 93 -13.20 -11.48 -3.05
N LEU A 94 -12.35 -12.08 -2.21
CA LEU A 94 -12.20 -13.53 -2.13
C LEU A 94 -13.46 -14.22 -1.58
N ARG A 95 -14.10 -13.65 -0.55
CA ARG A 95 -15.39 -14.14 -0.02
C ARG A 95 -16.51 -14.02 -1.06
N THR A 96 -16.56 -12.90 -1.78
CA THR A 96 -17.54 -12.71 -2.87
C THR A 96 -17.33 -13.77 -3.96
N PHE A 97 -16.08 -14.04 -4.33
CA PHE A 97 -15.77 -15.11 -5.28
C PHE A 97 -16.28 -16.47 -4.78
N MET A 98 -16.20 -16.78 -3.48
CA MET A 98 -16.76 -18.01 -2.91
C MET A 98 -18.29 -18.04 -2.92
N GLU A 99 -18.92 -16.94 -2.52
CA GLU A 99 -20.37 -16.85 -2.31
C GLU A 99 -21.18 -16.68 -3.60
N CYS A 100 -20.60 -16.09 -4.65
CA CYS A 100 -21.29 -15.78 -5.90
C CYS A 100 -20.84 -16.72 -7.02
N LYS A 101 -21.77 -17.50 -7.58
CA LYS A 101 -21.46 -18.49 -8.64
C LYS A 101 -21.26 -17.84 -10.01
N GLU A 102 -21.76 -16.62 -10.17
CA GLU A 102 -21.62 -15.76 -11.34
C GLU A 102 -20.18 -15.25 -11.47
N VAL A 103 -19.46 -15.08 -10.35
CA VAL A 103 -18.03 -14.75 -10.36
C VAL A 103 -17.25 -16.02 -10.68
N LYS A 104 -16.74 -16.10 -11.90
CA LYS A 104 -16.02 -17.27 -12.42
C LYS A 104 -14.54 -17.25 -12.09
N ALA A 105 -13.97 -16.07 -11.90
CA ALA A 105 -12.57 -15.91 -11.49
C ALA A 105 -12.34 -14.65 -10.65
N VAL A 106 -11.26 -14.65 -9.89
CA VAL A 106 -10.76 -13.51 -9.12
C VAL A 106 -9.25 -13.36 -9.31
N VAL A 107 -8.80 -12.11 -9.46
CA VAL A 107 -7.40 -11.69 -9.44
C VAL A 107 -7.27 -10.63 -8.34
N SER A 108 -6.61 -10.98 -7.24
CA SER A 108 -6.49 -10.12 -6.06
C SER A 108 -5.02 -9.84 -5.75
N ILE A 109 -4.64 -8.57 -5.80
CA ILE A 109 -3.31 -8.06 -5.41
C ILE A 109 -3.49 -7.18 -4.18
N GLY A 110 -3.04 -7.70 -3.02
CA GLY A 110 -3.12 -7.00 -1.73
C GLY A 110 -2.03 -5.93 -1.56
N CYS A 111 -2.29 -4.91 -0.73
CA CYS A 111 -1.36 -3.78 -0.58
C CYS A 111 -1.16 -3.22 0.84
N CYS A 112 -2.25 -3.01 1.57
CA CYS A 112 -2.24 -2.38 2.89
C CYS A 112 -2.68 -3.40 3.94
N TYR A 113 -1.80 -4.31 4.29
CA TYR A 113 -2.08 -5.36 5.27
C TYR A 113 -2.33 -4.80 6.67
N ASN A 114 -1.72 -3.66 7.00
CA ASN A 114 -2.01 -2.92 8.24
C ASN A 114 -3.48 -2.51 8.42
N LEU A 115 -4.24 -2.44 7.34
CA LEU A 115 -5.67 -2.14 7.36
C LEU A 115 -6.55 -3.39 7.40
N LEU A 116 -5.97 -4.60 7.49
CA LEU A 116 -6.75 -5.80 7.73
C LEU A 116 -7.28 -5.79 9.16
N SER A 117 -8.57 -6.11 9.29
CA SER A 117 -9.15 -6.44 10.57
C SER A 117 -8.63 -7.81 11.05
N GLU A 118 -8.42 -7.93 12.35
CA GLU A 118 -8.06 -9.17 13.05
C GLU A 118 -8.84 -9.17 14.36
N LYS A 119 -9.20 -10.34 14.87
CA LYS A 119 -9.90 -10.42 16.15
C LYS A 119 -9.01 -9.84 17.25
N SER A 120 -9.46 -8.76 17.89
CA SER A 120 -8.99 -8.38 19.21
C SER A 120 -9.74 -9.22 20.24
N SER A 121 -9.13 -9.49 21.40
CA SER A 121 -9.65 -10.37 22.46
C SER A 121 -11.06 -10.03 23.00
N GLU A 122 -11.72 -8.97 22.51
CA GLU A 122 -13.01 -8.49 23.03
C GLU A 122 -14.16 -8.41 22.01
N ASN A 123 -13.99 -8.80 20.74
CA ASN A 123 -15.12 -8.82 19.80
C ASN A 123 -15.11 -10.04 18.87
N SER A 124 -16.14 -10.88 19.01
CA SER A 124 -16.42 -12.09 18.22
C SER A 124 -16.92 -11.78 16.80
N CYS A 125 -16.26 -10.86 16.08
CA CYS A 125 -16.60 -10.61 14.69
C CYS A 125 -16.27 -11.85 13.84
N SER A 126 -17.31 -12.51 13.32
CA SER A 126 -17.24 -13.65 12.40
C SER A 126 -16.51 -13.34 11.08
N HIS A 127 -16.25 -12.05 10.80
CA HIS A 127 -15.73 -11.56 9.52
C HIS A 127 -14.47 -10.71 9.70
N CYS A 128 -13.44 -11.25 10.37
CA CYS A 128 -12.10 -10.64 10.33
C CYS A 128 -11.45 -10.80 8.94
N GLY A 129 -10.53 -9.88 8.65
CA GLY A 129 -9.70 -9.86 7.46
C GLY A 129 -8.49 -10.80 7.52
N PHE A 130 -8.05 -11.17 8.71
CA PHE A 130 -7.05 -12.20 8.97
C PHE A 130 -7.34 -12.93 10.31
N PRO A 131 -7.14 -14.26 10.39
CA PRO A 131 -6.90 -15.19 9.28
C PRO A 131 -8.19 -15.53 8.50
N MET A 132 -8.03 -15.92 7.24
CA MET A 132 -9.12 -16.41 6.37
C MET A 132 -9.23 -17.93 6.35
N SER A 133 -8.09 -18.64 6.28
CA SER A 133 -8.02 -20.09 6.18
C SER A 133 -8.55 -20.79 7.43
N ILE A 134 -9.16 -21.97 7.25
CA ILE A 134 -9.54 -22.85 8.36
C ILE A 134 -8.29 -23.26 9.13
N GLY A 135 -7.18 -23.55 8.43
CA GLY A 135 -5.90 -23.92 9.04
C GLY A 135 -5.44 -22.92 10.11
N LEU A 136 -5.23 -21.65 9.75
CA LEU A 136 -4.78 -20.64 10.72
C LEU A 136 -5.85 -20.29 11.76
N LYS A 137 -7.13 -20.33 11.40
CA LYS A 137 -8.23 -20.16 12.38
C LYS A 137 -8.22 -21.24 13.46
N SER A 138 -7.93 -22.49 13.09
CA SER A 138 -7.90 -23.61 14.05
C SER A 138 -6.76 -23.51 15.06
N LEU A 139 -5.69 -22.80 14.69
CA LEU A 139 -4.54 -22.51 15.55
C LEU A 139 -4.73 -21.25 16.41
N ASP A 140 -5.87 -20.56 16.28
CA ASP A 140 -6.11 -19.22 16.84
C ASP A 140 -4.96 -18.24 16.55
N PHE A 141 -4.38 -18.34 15.35
CA PHE A 141 -3.17 -17.61 15.00
C PHE A 141 -3.47 -16.12 14.77
N GLN A 142 -2.73 -15.25 15.46
CA GLN A 142 -2.82 -13.80 15.34
C GLN A 142 -1.46 -13.23 14.95
N LEU A 143 -1.48 -12.29 14.02
CA LEU A 143 -0.30 -11.60 13.53
C LEU A 143 -0.03 -10.31 14.32
N GLY A 144 -1.09 -9.62 14.74
CA GLY A 144 -1.00 -8.32 15.41
C GLY A 144 -0.71 -7.16 14.46
N LYS A 145 -1.04 -5.94 14.91
CA LYS A 145 -0.92 -4.72 14.10
C LYS A 145 0.51 -4.49 13.58
N ASN A 146 1.53 -4.68 14.42
CA ASN A 146 2.92 -4.39 14.08
C ASN A 146 3.46 -5.30 12.97
N ALA A 147 3.12 -6.60 13.00
CA ALA A 147 3.51 -7.50 11.93
C ALA A 147 2.75 -7.16 10.64
N ARG A 148 1.46 -6.80 10.71
CA ARG A 148 0.70 -6.37 9.53
C ARG A 148 1.27 -5.09 8.91
N ASP A 149 1.71 -4.14 9.73
CA ASP A 149 2.47 -2.96 9.32
C ASP A 149 3.82 -3.34 8.67
N LEU A 150 4.47 -4.39 9.17
CA LEU A 150 5.74 -4.89 8.65
C LEU A 150 5.58 -5.54 7.28
N GLY A 151 4.51 -6.29 7.05
CA GLY A 151 4.17 -6.85 5.73
C GLY A 151 3.93 -5.77 4.67
N CYS A 152 3.71 -4.53 5.06
CA CYS A 152 3.65 -3.39 4.15
C CYS A 152 5.05 -2.79 3.84
N GLN A 153 6.15 -3.34 4.34
CA GLN A 153 7.48 -2.87 3.97
C GLN A 153 7.95 -3.53 2.67
N SER A 154 8.82 -2.83 1.94
CA SER A 154 9.48 -3.42 0.77
C SER A 154 10.94 -3.03 0.77
N ALA A 155 11.79 -4.05 0.87
CA ALA A 155 13.23 -3.93 0.69
C ALA A 155 13.61 -3.74 -0.78
N ALA A 156 12.80 -4.21 -1.74
CA ALA A 156 13.15 -4.19 -3.17
C ALA A 156 13.46 -2.77 -3.69
N ARG A 157 12.81 -1.74 -3.14
CA ARG A 157 13.04 -0.33 -3.51
C ARG A 157 14.36 0.25 -3.01
N TRP A 158 15.09 -0.46 -2.16
CA TRP A 158 16.35 0.00 -1.59
C TRP A 158 17.53 -0.28 -2.49
N SER A 159 17.45 -1.34 -3.29
CA SER A 159 18.46 -1.65 -4.31
C SER A 159 18.72 -0.48 -5.26
N SER A 160 17.70 0.35 -5.51
CA SER A 160 17.78 1.55 -6.35
C SER A 160 17.96 2.85 -5.56
N LEU A 161 18.08 2.78 -4.24
CA LEU A 161 18.30 3.94 -3.38
C LEU A 161 19.81 4.13 -3.17
N GLY A 162 20.34 5.31 -3.52
CA GLY A 162 21.73 5.65 -3.22
C GLY A 162 21.99 5.75 -1.70
N GLU A 163 23.25 5.58 -1.31
CA GLU A 163 23.71 5.58 0.09
C GLU A 163 23.21 6.80 0.89
N ASP A 164 23.38 8.01 0.35
CA ASP A 164 22.93 9.26 0.98
C ASP A 164 21.43 9.25 1.30
N ALA A 165 20.61 8.73 0.39
CA ALA A 165 19.16 8.68 0.58
C ALA A 165 18.75 7.60 1.60
N GLY A 166 19.55 6.54 1.73
CA GLY A 166 19.44 5.54 2.80
C GLY A 166 19.73 6.14 4.18
N LEU A 167 20.87 6.81 4.32
CA LEU A 167 21.27 7.47 5.57
C LEU A 167 20.23 8.51 6.04
N GLN A 168 19.72 9.33 5.12
CA GLN A 168 18.64 10.27 5.43
C GLN A 168 17.34 9.59 5.90
N ASN A 169 17.04 8.37 5.43
CA ASN A 169 15.88 7.63 5.96
C ASN A 169 16.11 7.21 7.41
N PHE A 170 17.32 6.75 7.74
CA PHE A 170 17.67 6.36 9.11
C PHE A 170 17.66 7.56 10.05
N GLU A 171 18.14 8.72 9.62
CA GLU A 171 18.05 9.96 10.39
C GLU A 171 16.58 10.32 10.70
N LEU A 172 15.70 10.30 9.68
CA LEU A 172 14.27 10.53 9.90
C LEU A 172 13.61 9.49 10.82
N HIS A 173 14.07 8.23 10.76
CA HIS A 173 13.60 7.20 11.68
C HIS A 173 14.09 7.43 13.11
N SER A 174 15.29 7.98 13.27
CA SER A 174 15.83 8.43 14.57
C SER A 174 14.98 9.56 15.15
N PHE A 175 14.65 10.59 14.35
CA PHE A 175 13.75 11.67 14.79
C PHE A 175 12.37 11.15 15.19
N ARG A 176 11.83 10.17 14.46
CA ARG A 176 10.56 9.53 14.81
C ARG A 176 10.65 8.77 16.14
N ALA A 177 11.74 8.06 16.39
CA ALA A 177 11.96 7.34 17.64
C ALA A 177 12.12 8.31 18.82
N ALA A 178 12.96 9.34 18.68
CA ALA A 178 13.13 10.38 19.68
C ALA A 178 11.82 11.14 19.98
N PHE A 179 11.01 11.45 18.96
CA PHE A 179 9.70 12.06 19.18
C PHE A 179 8.70 11.14 19.92
N GLN A 180 8.82 9.82 19.79
CA GLN A 180 8.02 8.89 20.60
C GLN A 180 8.38 8.98 22.08
N MET A 181 9.63 9.29 22.44
CA MET A 181 10.02 9.56 23.83
C MET A 181 9.32 10.83 24.36
N VAL A 182 9.24 11.88 23.55
CA VAL A 182 8.46 13.09 23.87
C VAL A 182 6.99 12.76 24.11
N LEU A 183 6.36 12.00 23.21
CA LEU A 183 4.97 11.57 23.38
C LEU A 183 4.79 10.69 24.62
N SER A 184 5.72 9.77 24.90
CA SER A 184 5.65 8.92 26.08
C SER A 184 5.71 9.73 27.38
N LYS A 185 6.48 10.81 27.41
CA LYS A 185 6.66 11.66 28.59
C LYS A 185 5.49 12.62 28.80
N HIS A 186 4.98 13.22 27.73
CA HIS A 186 4.03 14.35 27.84
C HIS A 186 2.60 14.03 27.35
N TYR A 187 2.41 12.98 26.54
CA TYR A 187 1.12 12.60 25.93
C TYR A 187 0.93 11.08 25.90
N PRO A 188 0.98 10.38 27.05
CA PRO A 188 0.88 8.92 27.10
C PRO A 188 -0.45 8.40 26.51
N GLU A 189 -1.54 9.15 26.66
CA GLU A 189 -2.84 8.84 26.07
C GLU A 189 -2.83 8.90 24.54
N VAL A 190 -2.11 9.87 23.97
CA VAL A 190 -1.92 9.95 22.52
C VAL A 190 -1.06 8.78 22.07
N LEU A 191 0.05 8.49 22.76
CA LEU A 191 0.93 7.37 22.43
C LEU A 191 0.19 6.03 22.44
N ALA A 192 -0.71 5.81 23.41
CA ALA A 192 -1.52 4.60 23.50
C ALA A 192 -2.36 4.32 22.23
N THR A 193 -2.76 5.38 21.51
CA THR A 193 -3.48 5.25 20.24
C THR A 193 -2.58 4.98 19.02
N SER A 194 -1.26 4.93 19.20
CA SER A 194 -0.26 4.71 18.13
C SER A 194 -0.47 5.64 16.93
N PRO A 195 -0.37 6.97 17.12
CA PRO A 195 -0.80 7.95 16.15
C PRO A 195 0.09 7.97 14.91
N SER A 196 -0.49 8.30 13.75
CA SER A 196 0.25 8.40 12.49
C SER A 196 0.61 9.85 12.16
N ILE A 197 1.91 10.17 12.22
CA ILE A 197 2.45 11.47 11.78
C ILE A 197 2.55 11.56 10.24
N GLY A 198 2.29 10.46 9.51
CA GLY A 198 2.40 10.38 8.06
C GLY A 198 3.84 10.43 7.52
N ARG A 199 3.98 10.47 6.18
CA ARG A 199 5.28 10.47 5.48
C ARG A 199 5.91 11.87 5.45
N GLN A 200 6.60 12.26 6.53
CA GLN A 200 7.37 13.51 6.57
C GLN A 200 8.56 13.51 5.60
N GLY A 201 9.17 12.36 5.33
CA GLY A 201 10.44 12.30 4.61
C GLY A 201 10.43 12.88 3.20
N LYS A 202 9.35 12.75 2.42
CA LYS A 202 9.28 13.36 1.08
C LYS A 202 9.14 14.88 1.12
N ALA A 203 8.40 15.41 2.08
CA ALA A 203 8.23 16.85 2.27
C ALA A 203 9.51 17.48 2.85
N PHE A 204 10.11 16.81 3.83
CA PHE A 204 11.38 17.19 4.44
C PHE A 204 12.54 17.19 3.42
N ARG A 205 12.66 16.15 2.59
CA ARG A 205 13.63 16.10 1.49
C ARG A 205 13.48 17.25 0.49
N ARG A 206 12.24 17.59 0.12
CA ARG A 206 11.97 18.74 -0.77
C ARG A 206 12.39 20.05 -0.13
N GLN A 207 12.27 20.18 1.20
CA GLN A 207 12.65 21.39 1.93
C GLN A 207 14.17 21.50 2.12
N GLN A 208 14.87 20.41 2.44
CA GLN A 208 16.34 20.39 2.48
C GLN A 208 16.97 20.65 1.11
N GLN A 209 16.45 20.02 0.04
CA GLN A 209 16.93 20.27 -1.32
C GLN A 209 16.73 21.72 -1.77
N ARG A 210 15.64 22.37 -1.35
CA ARG A 210 15.43 23.82 -1.58
C ARG A 210 16.45 24.67 -0.82
N LYS A 211 16.73 24.36 0.46
CA LYS A 211 17.75 25.07 1.24
C LYS A 211 19.16 24.94 0.65
N SER A 212 19.52 23.79 0.07
CA SER A 212 20.79 23.60 -0.64
C SER A 212 20.87 24.30 -2.00
N LEU A 213 19.73 24.58 -2.64
CA LEU A 213 19.64 25.34 -3.90
C LEU A 213 19.58 26.86 -3.66
N GLU A 214 19.14 27.28 -2.48
CA GLU A 214 19.03 28.69 -2.06
C GLU A 214 20.32 29.24 -1.44
N THR A 215 21.39 28.46 -1.33
CA THR A 215 22.70 28.97 -0.91
C THR A 215 23.34 29.73 -2.09
N PRO A 216 23.47 31.07 -2.06
CA PRO A 216 23.99 31.82 -3.20
C PRO A 216 25.50 31.61 -3.34
N ALA A 217 25.93 31.18 -4.53
CA ALA A 217 27.18 31.55 -5.21
C ALA A 217 28.37 32.02 -4.33
N ILE A 218 29.09 31.08 -3.67
CA ILE A 218 30.48 31.32 -3.20
C ILE A 218 31.46 30.23 -3.68
N VAL A 219 30.99 29.17 -4.37
CA VAL A 219 31.88 28.07 -4.79
C VAL A 219 32.48 28.26 -6.20
N ASP A 220 32.02 29.24 -6.99
CA ASP A 220 32.55 29.47 -8.34
C ASP A 220 33.82 30.35 -8.41
N ALA A 221 34.31 30.88 -7.28
CA ALA A 221 35.51 31.74 -7.26
C ALA A 221 36.82 31.03 -6.86
N ILE A 222 36.80 29.76 -6.44
CA ILE A 222 38.02 29.01 -6.04
C ILE A 222 38.19 27.76 -6.90
N ARG A 223 38.02 27.92 -8.22
CA ARG A 223 38.26 26.88 -9.21
C ARG A 223 39.24 27.34 -10.29
N LYS A 224 40.33 27.98 -9.84
CA LYS A 224 41.59 28.00 -10.58
C LYS A 224 42.72 27.66 -9.63
N GLU A 225 43.50 26.68 -10.04
CA GLU A 225 44.78 26.23 -9.47
C GLU A 225 44.70 25.38 -8.19
N THR A 226 44.56 24.07 -8.35
CA THR A 226 45.71 23.13 -8.25
C THR A 226 45.25 21.69 -8.38
N ASP A 227 46.13 20.92 -9.00
CA ASP A 227 46.02 19.53 -9.38
C ASP A 227 46.15 18.59 -8.16
N GLU A 228 45.67 17.35 -8.32
CA GLU A 228 45.91 16.18 -7.46
C GLU A 228 45.56 16.24 -5.96
N LYS A 229 44.36 15.76 -5.62
CA LYS A 229 44.09 14.73 -4.57
C LYS A 229 42.58 14.49 -4.43
N LYS A 230 42.15 13.23 -4.56
CA LYS A 230 40.79 12.78 -4.21
C LYS A 230 40.47 13.17 -2.76
N PRO A 231 39.40 13.93 -2.47
CA PRO A 231 38.91 14.04 -1.11
C PRO A 231 37.92 12.90 -0.87
N THR A 232 38.31 11.97 0.00
CA THR A 232 37.39 11.10 0.73
C THR A 232 36.44 12.01 1.51
N ARG A 233 35.21 12.22 1.03
CA ARG A 233 34.18 12.96 1.77
C ARG A 233 33.67 12.07 2.90
N GLN A 234 34.30 12.20 4.07
CA GLN A 234 33.62 11.96 5.34
C GLN A 234 32.58 13.07 5.51
N THR A 235 31.31 12.76 5.24
CA THR A 235 30.16 13.61 5.60
C THR A 235 29.86 13.43 7.08
N SER A 236 30.71 13.99 7.94
CA SER A 236 30.30 14.27 9.32
C SER A 236 29.38 15.48 9.28
N LEU A 237 28.07 15.25 9.26
CA LEU A 237 27.10 16.30 9.58
C LEU A 237 27.42 16.79 11.01
N ASN A 238 27.59 18.10 11.20
CA ASN A 238 27.81 18.65 12.54
C ASN A 238 26.60 18.32 13.43
N SER A 239 26.84 17.88 14.67
CA SER A 239 25.80 17.56 15.66
C SER A 239 24.75 18.66 15.82
N ASP A 240 25.17 19.92 15.69
CA ASP A 240 24.30 21.09 15.77
C ASP A 240 23.25 21.17 14.64
N ASP A 241 23.56 20.66 13.45
CA ASP A 241 22.64 20.66 12.31
C ASP A 241 21.57 19.55 12.44
N THR A 242 21.97 18.39 12.96
CA THR A 242 21.05 17.27 13.21
C THR A 242 20.05 17.61 14.32
N PHE A 243 20.49 18.24 15.42
CA PHE A 243 19.58 18.69 16.47
C PHE A 243 18.57 19.74 15.98
N SER A 244 19.01 20.70 15.16
CA SER A 244 18.12 21.67 14.52
C SER A 244 17.06 20.99 13.64
N SER A 245 17.47 19.97 12.89
CA SER A 245 16.57 19.14 12.08
C SER A 245 15.56 18.36 12.92
N PHE A 246 16.00 17.78 14.04
CA PHE A 246 15.11 17.12 15.00
C PHE A 246 14.08 18.09 15.58
N LYS A 247 14.50 19.29 16.01
CA LYS A 247 13.59 20.32 16.52
C LYS A 247 12.50 20.67 15.51
N ASN A 248 12.90 20.92 14.25
CA ASN A 248 11.95 21.19 13.17
C ASN A 248 11.00 20.01 12.92
N PHE A 249 11.52 18.78 12.98
CA PHE A 249 10.70 17.58 12.88
C PHE A 249 9.61 17.53 13.97
N CYS A 250 9.97 17.78 15.23
CA CYS A 250 9.04 17.78 16.36
C CYS A 250 7.93 18.82 16.21
N LEU A 251 8.26 20.05 15.83
CA LEU A 251 7.26 21.11 15.63
C LEU A 251 6.23 20.74 14.55
N LEU A 252 6.69 20.15 13.43
CA LEU A 252 5.81 19.64 12.40
C LEU A 252 4.99 18.43 12.86
N ALA A 253 5.56 17.58 13.72
CA ALA A 253 4.87 16.42 14.26
C ALA A 253 3.75 16.83 15.23
N PHE A 254 4.01 17.77 16.14
CA PHE A 254 3.01 18.36 17.03
C PHE A 254 1.82 18.94 16.24
N SER A 255 2.11 19.78 15.23
CA SER A 255 1.07 20.34 14.36
C SER A 255 0.22 19.28 13.66
N ARG A 256 0.84 18.19 13.16
CA ARG A 256 0.08 17.09 12.51
C ARG A 256 -0.77 16.27 13.46
N LEU A 257 -0.37 16.21 14.72
CA LEU A 257 -1.13 15.52 15.77
C LEU A 257 -2.16 16.44 16.43
N ASN A 258 -2.24 17.72 16.03
CA ASN A 258 -3.04 18.76 16.69
C ASN A 258 -2.73 18.87 18.18
N LEU A 259 -1.42 18.84 18.51
CA LEU A 259 -0.92 18.97 19.86
C LEU A 259 -0.11 20.26 19.99
N GLU A 260 -0.28 20.95 21.10
CA GLU A 260 0.55 22.10 21.47
C GLU A 260 1.80 21.62 22.20
N PRO A 261 3.01 22.13 21.91
CA PRO A 261 4.22 21.75 22.64
C PRO A 261 4.11 22.04 24.16
N PRO A 262 4.56 21.12 25.04
CA PRO A 262 4.58 21.34 26.49
C PRO A 262 5.45 22.55 26.89
N GLN A 263 5.11 23.22 27.99
CA GLN A 263 5.89 24.35 28.51
C GLN A 263 7.27 23.91 29.03
N ASP A 264 7.36 22.71 29.60
CA ASP A 264 8.58 22.08 30.12
C ASP A 264 9.31 21.22 29.08
N LEU A 265 8.99 21.41 27.79
CA LEU A 265 9.57 20.61 26.70
C LEU A 265 11.07 20.88 26.54
N ASP A 266 11.87 19.88 26.87
CA ASP A 266 13.31 19.87 26.61
C ASP A 266 13.67 18.90 25.47
N LEU A 267 13.68 19.43 24.25
CA LEU A 267 14.10 18.66 23.08
C LEU A 267 15.59 18.36 23.06
N SER A 268 16.42 19.20 23.70
CA SER A 268 17.88 19.00 23.74
C SER A 268 18.22 17.79 24.59
N ALA A 269 17.66 17.72 25.80
CA ALA A 269 17.80 16.55 26.67
C ALA A 269 17.26 15.28 25.99
N THR A 270 16.09 15.36 25.35
CA THR A 270 15.51 14.21 24.64
C THR A 270 16.41 13.74 23.49
N TRP A 271 16.98 14.67 22.71
CA TRP A 271 17.89 14.32 21.61
C TRP A 271 19.18 13.70 22.13
N ASN A 272 19.79 14.26 23.17
CA ASN A 272 21.01 13.72 23.77
C ASN A 272 20.82 12.29 24.29
N GLU A 273 19.66 11.98 24.86
CA GLU A 273 19.32 10.61 25.26
C GLU A 273 19.13 9.68 24.05
N ALA A 274 18.44 10.15 23.02
CA ALA A 274 18.15 9.35 21.82
C ALA A 274 19.38 9.14 20.91
N ASP A 275 20.32 10.09 20.90
CA ASP A 275 21.50 10.11 20.02
C ASP A 275 22.35 8.84 20.19
N ALA A 276 22.48 8.38 21.44
CA ALA A 276 23.18 7.15 21.80
C ALA A 276 22.63 5.88 21.11
N PHE A 277 21.41 5.92 20.58
CA PHE A 277 20.74 4.79 19.93
C PHE A 277 20.55 4.97 18.42
N THR A 278 20.98 6.10 17.84
CA THR A 278 20.79 6.41 16.41
C THR A 278 21.46 5.37 15.50
N GLU A 279 22.65 4.90 15.87
CA GLU A 279 23.39 3.84 15.16
C GLU A 279 22.63 2.50 15.12
N LEU A 280 21.70 2.24 16.05
CA LEU A 280 20.88 1.02 16.06
C LEU A 280 19.72 1.07 15.06
N ILE A 281 19.35 2.26 14.57
CA ILE A 281 18.21 2.43 13.66
C ILE A 281 18.47 1.74 12.32
N GLY A 282 19.67 1.83 11.78
CA GLY A 282 20.05 1.17 10.51
C GLY A 282 19.91 -0.35 10.55
N PRO A 283 20.56 -1.03 11.52
CA PRO A 283 20.40 -2.47 11.75
C PRO A 283 18.95 -2.88 12.02
N TYR A 284 18.25 -2.19 12.92
CA TYR A 284 16.85 -2.50 13.25
C TYR A 284 15.94 -2.38 12.04
N TRP A 285 16.11 -1.32 11.24
CA TRP A 285 15.34 -1.12 10.03
C TRP A 285 15.65 -2.19 8.98
N SER A 286 16.91 -2.56 8.82
CA SER A 286 17.34 -3.63 7.89
C SER A 286 16.69 -4.97 8.24
N ILE A 287 16.65 -5.34 9.52
CA ILE A 287 15.94 -6.54 10.00
C ILE A 287 14.45 -6.46 9.64
N ARG A 288 13.82 -5.30 9.89
CA ARG A 288 12.41 -5.08 9.52
C ARG A 288 12.17 -5.25 8.02
N ALA A 289 13.08 -4.75 7.18
CA ALA A 289 12.97 -4.86 5.74
C ALA A 289 13.12 -6.31 5.25
N ALA A 290 13.99 -7.10 5.88
CA ALA A 290 14.16 -8.52 5.60
C ALA A 290 12.95 -9.36 6.03
N LEU A 291 12.32 -9.02 7.16
CA LEU A 291 11.14 -9.72 7.68
C LEU A 291 9.84 -9.37 6.95
N GLY A 292 9.73 -8.18 6.35
CA GLY A 292 8.53 -7.73 5.64
C GLY A 292 7.98 -8.75 4.62
N PRO A 293 8.79 -9.24 3.66
CA PRO A 293 8.37 -10.24 2.68
C PRO A 293 7.91 -11.57 3.30
N VAL A 294 8.51 -11.99 4.43
CA VAL A 294 8.10 -13.21 5.14
C VAL A 294 6.69 -13.04 5.68
N ILE A 295 6.41 -11.89 6.31
CA ILE A 295 5.09 -11.58 6.83
C ILE A 295 4.07 -11.43 5.69
N GLU A 296 4.40 -10.73 4.61
CA GLU A 296 3.53 -10.63 3.43
C GLU A 296 3.18 -12.02 2.88
N THR A 297 4.18 -12.90 2.74
CA THR A 297 4.00 -14.27 2.25
C THR A 297 3.06 -15.06 3.16
N LEU A 298 3.18 -14.94 4.48
CA LEU A 298 2.28 -15.61 5.42
C LEU A 298 0.82 -15.20 5.18
N ILE A 299 0.56 -13.90 5.04
CA ILE A 299 -0.81 -13.41 4.80
C ILE A 299 -1.30 -13.83 3.40
N LEU A 300 -0.42 -13.91 2.39
CA LEU A 300 -0.77 -14.42 1.06
C LEU A 300 -1.09 -15.92 1.06
N LEU A 301 -0.33 -16.72 1.82
CA LEU A 301 -0.58 -18.15 1.98
C LEU A 301 -1.89 -18.41 2.71
N ASP A 302 -2.25 -17.63 3.72
CA ASP A 302 -3.56 -17.70 4.38
C ASP A 302 -4.73 -17.57 3.37
N ARG A 303 -4.61 -16.63 2.44
CA ARG A 303 -5.62 -16.41 1.38
C ARG A 303 -5.62 -17.52 0.35
N LEU A 304 -4.45 -18.02 -0.02
CA LEU A 304 -4.31 -19.14 -0.94
C LEU A 304 -4.95 -20.40 -0.35
N MET A 305 -4.64 -20.70 0.91
CA MET A 305 -5.21 -21.83 1.65
C MET A 305 -6.73 -21.70 1.76
N PHE A 306 -7.26 -20.53 2.12
CA PHE A 306 -8.71 -20.29 2.15
C PHE A 306 -9.44 -20.71 0.85
N LEU A 307 -8.80 -20.50 -0.30
CA LEU A 307 -9.35 -20.88 -1.60
C LEU A 307 -9.16 -22.38 -1.90
N GLN A 308 -7.99 -22.93 -1.57
CA GLN A 308 -7.65 -24.33 -1.82
C GLN A 308 -8.41 -25.30 -0.89
N GLU A 309 -8.81 -24.84 0.30
CA GLU A 309 -9.67 -25.58 1.23
C GLU A 309 -11.05 -25.93 0.64
N GLN A 310 -11.45 -25.32 -0.49
CA GLN A 310 -12.69 -25.66 -1.22
C GLN A 310 -12.56 -26.91 -2.10
N GLY A 311 -11.40 -27.57 -2.10
CA GLY A 311 -11.15 -28.78 -2.87
C GLY A 311 -11.13 -28.54 -4.39
N ASP A 312 -11.43 -29.58 -5.15
CA ASP A 312 -11.22 -29.62 -6.61
C ASP A 312 -12.21 -28.73 -7.41
N SER A 313 -13.14 -28.05 -6.75
CA SER A 313 -14.07 -27.12 -7.41
C SER A 313 -13.41 -25.81 -7.84
N ILE A 314 -12.22 -25.51 -7.29
CA ILE A 314 -11.53 -24.23 -7.49
C ILE A 314 -10.05 -24.48 -7.73
N LYS A 315 -9.53 -23.88 -8.80
CA LYS A 315 -8.08 -23.78 -9.01
C LYS A 315 -7.60 -22.42 -8.54
N ALA A 316 -6.74 -22.40 -7.52
CA ALA A 316 -6.12 -21.18 -6.98
C ALA A 316 -4.59 -21.26 -7.03
N VAL A 317 -3.96 -20.16 -7.42
CA VAL A 317 -2.50 -20.01 -7.52
C VAL A 317 -2.06 -18.64 -7.01
N MET A 318 -0.80 -18.58 -6.57
CA MET A 318 -0.12 -17.36 -6.15
C MET A 318 1.02 -17.09 -7.14
N VAL A 319 1.02 -15.92 -7.79
CA VAL A 319 1.95 -15.62 -8.89
C VAL A 319 2.53 -14.21 -8.74
N PRO A 320 3.87 -14.03 -8.80
CA PRO A 320 4.46 -12.70 -8.95
C PRO A 320 4.21 -12.17 -10.36
N ILE A 321 3.49 -11.05 -10.47
CA ILE A 321 3.05 -10.46 -11.75
C ILE A 321 3.73 -9.12 -12.07
N PHE A 322 4.36 -8.46 -11.10
CA PHE A 322 5.03 -7.18 -11.28
C PHE A 322 6.51 -7.24 -10.86
N ASP A 323 7.30 -6.32 -11.41
CA ASP A 323 8.64 -6.05 -10.89
C ASP A 323 8.51 -5.44 -9.48
N PRO A 324 9.08 -6.07 -8.44
CA PRO A 324 8.98 -5.58 -7.07
C PRO A 324 9.69 -4.24 -6.83
N THR A 325 10.57 -3.80 -7.74
CA THR A 325 11.17 -2.45 -7.69
C THR A 325 10.17 -1.36 -8.10
N ILE A 326 9.28 -1.68 -9.06
CA ILE A 326 8.25 -0.77 -9.59
C ILE A 326 6.99 -0.83 -8.72
N SER A 327 6.45 -2.04 -8.53
CA SER A 327 5.29 -2.30 -7.68
C SER A 327 5.68 -3.38 -6.68
N PRO A 328 6.13 -3.00 -5.47
CA PRO A 328 6.60 -4.00 -4.53
C PRO A 328 5.56 -5.00 -4.02
N ARG A 329 4.28 -4.72 -4.28
CA ARG A 329 3.16 -5.58 -3.95
C ARG A 329 2.85 -6.33 -5.24
N ASN A 330 3.75 -7.24 -5.55
CA ASN A 330 3.81 -7.82 -6.89
C ASN A 330 3.15 -9.18 -7.00
N VAL A 331 2.65 -9.74 -5.90
CA VAL A 331 2.05 -11.08 -5.89
C VAL A 331 0.54 -10.99 -6.03
N ALA A 332 0.01 -11.71 -7.02
CA ALA A 332 -1.42 -11.89 -7.22
C ALA A 332 -1.88 -13.26 -6.71
N ILE A 333 -3.01 -13.26 -6.00
CA ILE A 333 -3.82 -14.45 -5.79
C ILE A 333 -4.81 -14.55 -6.94
N ILE A 334 -4.69 -15.60 -7.75
CA ILE A 334 -5.55 -15.86 -8.89
C ILE A 334 -6.33 -17.14 -8.63
N ALA A 335 -7.66 -17.08 -8.70
CA ALA A 335 -8.49 -18.26 -8.59
C ALA A 335 -9.59 -18.29 -9.64
N LYS A 336 -9.94 -19.49 -10.08
CA LYS A 336 -11.04 -19.75 -11.01
C LYS A 336 -11.82 -20.98 -10.61
N ARG A 337 -13.12 -20.98 -10.90
CA ARG A 337 -13.97 -22.17 -10.79
C ARG A 337 -13.66 -23.12 -11.95
N LEU A 338 -13.68 -24.43 -11.68
CA LEU A 338 -13.46 -25.47 -12.68
C LEU A 338 -14.77 -25.96 -13.29
#